data_AF-A0A843UWJ5-F1
#
_entry.id   AF-A0A843UWJ5-F1
#
_cell.length_a   1.000
_cell.length_b   1.000
_cell.length_c   1.000
_cell.angle_alpha   90.00
_cell.angle_beta   90.00
_cell.angle_gamma   90.00
#
_symmetry.space_group_name_H-M   'P 1'
#
loop_
_entity.id
_entity.type
_entity.pdbx_description
1 polymer ?
#
loop_
_entity_poly.entity_id
_entity_poly.type
_entity_poly.pdbx_seq_one_letter_code
_entity_poly.pdbx_strand_id
1 'polypeptide(L)'
;MAEQRIRAGYQRWGAKRNCNGRTGEMMHCLIFMGPTFYQRLIHMAEDKVKFRNTGPVHPLRWQPIADRKRFGGVRFGEMERDCLLAHGATANLHECLFTLSDSSQMHV
;
A
#
# COMPACT_ATOMS: atom_id res chain seq x y z
N MET A 1 35.16 -8.01 -21.19
CA MET A 1 33.74 -7.57 -21.27
C MET A 1 33.55 -6.31 -22.13
N ALA A 2 34.19 -5.17 -21.81
CA ALA A 2 34.04 -3.94 -22.61
C ALA A 2 34.52 -4.10 -24.08
N GLU A 3 35.60 -4.83 -24.30
CA GLU A 3 36.14 -5.11 -25.65
C GLU A 3 35.20 -6.00 -26.49
N GLN A 4 34.54 -6.97 -25.86
CA GLN A 4 33.54 -7.81 -26.52
C GLN A 4 32.33 -7.00 -26.98
N ARG A 5 31.93 -5.98 -26.21
CA ARG A 5 30.85 -5.05 -26.59
C ARG A 5 31.23 -4.21 -27.81
N ILE A 6 32.45 -3.70 -27.84
CA ILE A 6 32.96 -2.93 -29.00
C ILE A 6 33.02 -3.82 -30.24
N ARG A 7 33.51 -5.07 -30.11
CA ARG A 7 33.51 -6.05 -31.21
C ARG A 7 32.10 -6.38 -31.73
N ALA A 8 31.10 -6.33 -30.87
CA ALA A 8 29.70 -6.53 -31.20
C ALA A 8 28.96 -5.24 -31.65
N GLY A 9 29.66 -4.12 -31.84
CA GLY A 9 29.07 -2.86 -32.32
C GLY A 9 28.33 -2.04 -31.26
N TYR A 10 28.47 -2.38 -29.97
CA TYR A 10 27.88 -1.62 -28.86
C TYR A 10 28.86 -0.58 -28.31
N GLN A 11 28.31 0.49 -27.72
CA GLN A 11 29.11 1.50 -27.04
C GLN A 11 29.95 0.87 -25.91
N ARG A 12 31.21 1.30 -25.78
CA ARG A 12 32.18 0.82 -24.76
C ARG A 12 31.61 0.78 -23.34
N TRP A 13 30.80 1.78 -22.99
CA TRP A 13 30.22 1.96 -21.65
C TRP A 13 28.88 1.25 -21.47
N GLY A 14 28.34 0.57 -22.49
CA GLY A 14 27.03 -0.07 -22.43
C GLY A 14 25.84 0.89 -22.44
N ALA A 15 26.08 2.16 -22.71
CA ALA A 15 25.03 3.15 -22.89
C ALA A 15 24.52 3.14 -24.34
N LYS A 16 23.22 3.39 -24.53
CA LYS A 16 22.57 3.45 -25.85
C LYS A 16 21.61 4.63 -25.88
N ARG A 17 21.48 5.27 -27.05
CA ARG A 17 20.45 6.28 -27.28
C ARG A 17 19.11 5.58 -27.50
N ASN A 18 18.13 5.93 -26.68
CA ASN A 18 16.79 5.35 -26.73
C ASN A 18 15.78 6.41 -27.18
N CYS A 19 14.65 5.97 -27.72
CA CYS A 19 13.55 6.85 -28.10
C CYS A 19 12.53 6.96 -26.96
N ASN A 20 11.89 8.12 -26.84
CA ASN A 20 10.81 8.34 -25.90
C ASN A 20 9.56 7.59 -26.36
N GLY A 21 9.05 6.67 -25.53
CA GLY A 21 7.87 5.86 -25.85
C GLY A 21 6.56 6.65 -25.95
N ARG A 22 6.50 7.88 -25.43
CA ARG A 22 5.31 8.74 -25.52
C ARG A 22 5.31 9.66 -26.74
N THR A 23 6.46 10.25 -27.09
CA THR A 23 6.56 11.28 -28.16
C THR A 23 7.23 10.78 -29.43
N GLY A 24 7.94 9.65 -29.39
CA GLY A 24 8.70 9.11 -30.53
C GLY A 24 10.05 9.79 -30.76
N GLU A 25 10.35 10.89 -30.06
CA GLU A 25 11.60 11.64 -30.20
C GLU A 25 12.79 10.90 -29.58
N MET A 26 13.99 11.13 -30.10
CA MET A 26 15.23 10.58 -29.52
C MET A 26 15.55 11.29 -28.20
N MET A 27 15.85 10.52 -27.15
CA MET A 27 16.30 11.10 -25.89
C MET A 27 17.64 11.82 -26.06
N HIS A 28 17.80 12.95 -25.36
CA HIS A 28 19.01 13.77 -25.38
C HIS A 28 20.19 13.08 -24.67
N CYS A 29 19.91 12.15 -23.76
CA CYS A 29 20.92 11.43 -22.98
C CYS A 29 21.06 9.96 -23.40
N LEU A 30 22.22 9.38 -23.13
CA LEU A 30 22.48 7.96 -23.30
C LEU A 30 21.99 7.20 -22.05
N ILE A 31 21.29 6.08 -22.25
CA ILE A 31 20.77 5.23 -21.18
C ILE A 31 21.64 3.98 -21.07
N PHE A 32 22.15 3.69 -19.87
CA PHE A 32 22.87 2.46 -19.60
C PHE A 32 21.91 1.27 -19.54
N MET A 33 22.17 0.24 -20.34
CA MET A 33 21.38 -0.99 -20.36
C MET A 33 22.27 -2.23 -20.44
N GLY A 34 21.84 -3.29 -19.76
CA GLY A 34 22.54 -4.57 -19.79
C GLY A 34 21.71 -5.69 -19.17
N PRO A 35 21.98 -6.95 -19.53
CA PRO A 35 21.34 -8.09 -18.90
C PRO A 35 21.73 -8.10 -17.41
N THR A 36 20.72 -8.11 -16.54
CA THR A 36 20.88 -8.20 -15.09
C THR A 36 19.96 -9.32 -14.61
N PHE A 37 20.45 -10.15 -13.69
CA PHE A 37 19.65 -11.21 -13.10
C PHE A 37 18.67 -10.61 -12.08
N TYR A 38 17.38 -10.87 -12.25
CA TYR A 38 16.34 -10.42 -11.34
C TYR A 38 15.81 -11.59 -10.51
N GLN A 39 15.57 -11.33 -9.23
CA GLN A 39 14.90 -12.27 -8.33
C GLN A 39 13.49 -11.75 -8.02
N ARG A 40 12.50 -12.64 -8.08
CA ARG A 40 11.10 -12.31 -7.73
C ARG A 40 10.87 -12.53 -6.24
N LEU A 41 10.40 -11.48 -5.55
CA LEU A 41 9.97 -11.58 -4.16
C LEU A 41 8.57 -12.23 -4.07
N ILE A 42 8.34 -12.97 -2.99
CA ILE A 42 7.09 -13.70 -2.74
C ILE A 42 6.00 -12.82 -2.11
N HIS A 43 6.36 -11.74 -1.43
CA HIS A 43 5.40 -10.93 -0.69
C HIS A 43 4.61 -10.03 -1.64
N MET A 44 3.31 -10.29 -1.74
CA MET A 44 2.40 -9.51 -2.56
C MET A 44 1.67 -8.47 -1.71
N ALA A 45 1.40 -7.29 -2.27
CA ALA A 45 0.59 -6.26 -1.61
C ALA A 45 -0.89 -6.66 -1.53
N GLU A 46 -1.36 -7.45 -2.49
CA GLU A 46 -2.71 -8.02 -2.53
C GLU A 46 -3.02 -8.82 -1.25
N ASP A 47 -2.02 -9.54 -0.73
CA ASP A 47 -2.10 -10.27 0.52
C ASP A 47 -2.28 -9.38 1.75
N LYS A 48 -2.30 -8.05 1.63
CA LYS A 48 -2.47 -7.13 2.77
C LYS A 48 -3.80 -6.40 2.77
N VAL A 49 -4.59 -6.49 1.69
CA VAL A 49 -5.86 -5.77 1.58
C VAL A 49 -6.88 -6.33 2.59
N LYS A 50 -7.48 -5.44 3.38
CA LYS A 50 -8.51 -5.75 4.39
C LYS A 50 -9.62 -4.71 4.29
N PHE A 51 -10.85 -5.18 4.14
CA PHE A 51 -12.05 -4.34 4.13
C PHE A 51 -13.15 -5.01 4.97
N ARG A 52 -14.06 -4.19 5.51
CA ARG A 52 -15.23 -4.64 6.27
C ARG A 52 -16.35 -3.60 6.10
N ASN A 53 -17.56 -4.08 5.88
CA ASN A 53 -18.79 -3.28 5.98
C ASN A 53 -19.52 -3.68 7.27
N THR A 54 -20.09 -4.89 7.30
CA THR A 54 -20.65 -5.53 8.49
C THR A 54 -19.97 -6.88 8.74
N GLY A 55 -20.11 -7.47 9.93
CA GLY A 55 -19.48 -8.75 10.24
C GLY A 55 -19.66 -9.19 11.68
N PRO A 56 -19.01 -10.30 12.07
CA PRO A 56 -19.17 -10.86 13.41
C PRO A 56 -18.60 -9.91 14.47
N VAL A 57 -19.23 -9.93 15.65
CA VAL A 57 -18.87 -9.16 16.85
C VAL A 57 -18.54 -10.09 18.01
N HIS A 58 -17.78 -9.59 18.97
CA HIS A 58 -17.40 -10.35 20.15
C HIS A 58 -18.56 -10.40 21.17
N PRO A 59 -18.99 -11.57 21.68
CA PRO A 59 -20.18 -11.68 22.54
C PRO A 59 -20.14 -10.82 23.81
N LEU A 60 -18.96 -10.71 24.44
CA LEU A 60 -18.79 -9.93 25.68
C LEU A 60 -18.82 -8.41 25.45
N ARG A 61 -18.18 -7.93 24.37
CA ARG A 61 -17.90 -6.51 24.16
C ARG A 61 -18.72 -5.87 23.06
N TRP A 62 -19.41 -6.68 22.26
CA TRP A 62 -20.15 -6.27 21.07
C TRP A 62 -19.30 -5.55 20.00
N GLN A 63 -17.97 -5.55 20.15
CA GLN A 63 -17.01 -4.95 19.22
C GLN A 63 -16.63 -5.92 18.08
N PRO A 64 -16.23 -5.41 16.90
CA PRO A 64 -15.72 -6.21 15.80
C PRO A 64 -14.55 -7.14 16.18
N ILE A 65 -14.56 -8.37 15.66
CA ILE A 65 -13.47 -9.36 15.87
C ILE A 65 -12.19 -8.90 15.13
N ALA A 66 -11.00 -9.26 15.62
CA ALA A 66 -9.72 -8.84 15.01
C ALA A 66 -9.32 -9.61 13.73
N ASP A 67 -9.76 -10.87 13.59
CA ASP A 67 -9.28 -11.81 12.59
C ASP A 67 -9.66 -11.42 11.16
N ARG A 68 -8.66 -11.27 10.28
CA ARG A 68 -8.86 -10.92 8.87
C ARG A 68 -9.62 -12.00 8.10
N LYS A 69 -9.40 -13.29 8.39
CA LYS A 69 -10.12 -14.39 7.71
C LYS A 69 -11.61 -14.39 8.02
N ARG A 70 -12.01 -13.79 9.15
CA ARG A 70 -13.40 -13.69 9.61
C ARG A 70 -14.01 -12.32 9.35
N PHE A 71 -13.51 -11.59 8.34
CA PHE A 71 -13.93 -10.22 8.03
C PHE A 71 -13.85 -9.30 9.26
N GLY A 72 -12.80 -9.44 10.06
CA GLY A 72 -12.61 -8.68 11.29
C GLY A 72 -12.46 -7.18 11.06
N GLY A 73 -12.81 -6.40 12.08
CA GLY A 73 -12.69 -4.93 12.06
C GLY A 73 -11.24 -4.46 12.08
N VAL A 74 -11.03 -3.21 11.67
CA VAL A 74 -9.75 -2.52 11.83
C VAL A 74 -9.73 -1.90 13.23
N ARG A 75 -8.60 -2.00 13.92
CA ARG A 75 -8.43 -1.39 15.24
C ARG A 75 -8.15 0.10 15.05
N PHE A 76 -9.03 0.94 15.59
CA PHE A 76 -8.76 2.35 15.82
C PHE A 76 -8.11 2.48 17.21
N GLY A 77 -6.84 2.86 17.26
CA GLY A 77 -6.04 2.88 18.49
C GLY A 77 -6.03 4.23 19.18
N GLU A 78 -5.20 4.32 20.22
CA GLU A 78 -5.04 5.53 21.03
C GLU A 78 -4.35 6.64 20.24
N MET A 79 -3.38 6.29 19.40
CA MET A 79 -2.67 7.27 18.57
C MET A 79 -3.61 7.92 17.56
N GLU A 80 -4.51 7.15 16.96
CA GLU A 80 -5.49 7.66 16.00
C GLU A 80 -6.55 8.53 16.67
N ARG A 81 -6.96 8.18 17.90
CA ARG A 81 -7.84 9.01 18.74
C ARG A 81 -7.19 10.37 18.99
N ASP A 82 -5.95 10.39 19.45
CA ASP A 82 -5.25 11.62 19.81
C ASP A 82 -5.04 12.52 18.58
N CYS A 83 -4.78 11.91 17.41
CA CYS A 83 -4.72 12.63 16.14
C CYS A 83 -6.05 13.32 15.80
N LEU A 84 -7.19 12.61 15.88
CA LEU A 84 -8.50 13.21 15.58
C LEU A 84 -8.90 14.30 16.60
N LEU A 85 -8.56 14.10 17.86
CA LEU A 85 -8.77 15.10 18.91
C LEU A 85 -7.99 16.39 18.62
N ALA A 86 -6.71 16.27 18.22
CA ALA A 86 -5.88 17.42 17.87
C ALA A 86 -6.42 18.20 16.67
N HIS A 87 -7.07 17.52 15.72
CA HIS A 87 -7.74 18.16 14.58
C HIS A 87 -9.11 18.77 14.92
N GLY A 88 -9.63 18.57 16.13
CA GLY A 88 -10.96 19.04 16.52
C GLY A 88 -12.11 18.27 15.85
N ALA A 89 -11.84 17.10 15.28
CA ALA A 89 -12.82 16.30 14.53
C ALA A 89 -13.64 15.39 15.47
N THR A 90 -14.38 16.00 16.40
CA THR A 90 -15.13 15.29 17.45
C THR A 90 -16.26 14.42 16.90
N ALA A 91 -16.94 14.86 15.84
CA ALA A 91 -17.99 14.09 15.17
C ALA A 91 -17.44 12.78 14.58
N ASN A 92 -16.29 12.85 13.91
CA ASN A 92 -15.63 11.68 13.33
C ASN A 92 -15.13 10.72 14.43
N LEU A 93 -14.63 11.27 15.54
CA LEU A 93 -14.21 10.46 16.67
C LEU A 93 -15.39 9.70 17.30
N HIS A 94 -16.53 10.36 17.48
CA HIS A 94 -17.76 9.73 17.97
C HIS A 94 -18.25 8.64 17.00
N GLU A 95 -18.20 8.89 15.69
CA GLU A 95 -18.56 7.90 14.69
C GLU A 95 -17.66 6.66 14.75
N CYS A 96 -16.34 6.85 14.75
CA CYS A 96 -15.38 5.74 14.74
C CYS A 96 -15.37 4.92 16.04
N LEU A 97 -15.49 5.58 17.21
CA LEU A 97 -15.38 4.90 18.51
C LEU A 97 -16.71 4.37 19.05
N PHE A 98 -17.85 4.98 18.70
CA PHE A 98 -19.15 4.60 19.25
C PHE A 98 -20.11 4.10 18.17
N THR A 99 -20.46 4.95 17.20
CA THR A 99 -21.51 4.63 16.22
C THR A 99 -21.19 3.39 15.38
N LEU A 100 -19.93 3.21 14.97
CA LEU A 100 -19.49 2.09 14.13
C LEU A 100 -18.93 0.89 14.92
N SER A 101 -18.86 0.99 16.25
CA SER A 101 -18.23 -0.03 17.11
C SER A 101 -19.27 -0.79 17.94
N ASP A 102 -19.81 -0.16 18.97
CA ASP A 102 -20.59 -0.78 20.05
C ASP A 102 -21.77 0.09 20.51
N SER A 103 -22.41 0.80 19.56
CA SER A 103 -23.60 1.60 19.83
C SER A 103 -24.71 0.76 20.45
N SER A 104 -25.21 1.18 21.61
CA SER A 104 -26.30 0.52 22.33
C SER A 104 -27.24 1.55 22.96
N GLN A 105 -28.52 1.19 23.06
CA GLN A 105 -29.53 1.95 23.79
C GLN A 105 -29.98 1.11 24.99
N MET A 106 -29.93 1.70 26.18
CA MET A 106 -30.32 1.05 27.43
C MET A 106 -31.42 1.86 28.10
N HIS A 107 -32.42 1.18 28.63
CA HIS A 107 -33.42 1.80 29.50
C HIS A 107 -32.83 1.92 30.91
N VAL A 108 -32.87 3.13 31.46
CA VAL A 108 -32.40 3.48 32.81
C VAL A 108 -33.60 3.72 33.71
#